data_AF-A0A8J6F3E2-F1
#
_entry.id   AF-A0A8J6F3E2-F1
#
_cell.length_a   1.000
_cell.length_b   1.000
_cell.length_c   1.000
_cell.angle_alpha   90.00
_cell.angle_beta   90.00
_cell.angle_gamma   90.00
#
_symmetry.space_group_name_H-M   'P 1'
#
loop_
_entity.id
_entity.type
_entity.pdbx_description
1 polymer ?
#
loop_
_entity_poly.entity_id
_entity_poly.type
_entity_poly.pdbx_seq_one_letter_code
_entity_poly.pdbx_strand_id
1 'polypeptide(L)'
;MLYNPSPDYVNTVHCTQEAVYPLYTIVFIYYAFCLVLMMLLRPLLIKKIACGLGKSDRFKSIYAALYFFPILTVIQAVGGGLLYYAFPYIILVLSLITLAVYMSASEIETFKDLLVRKKRLVVLFSHWLVHAYGIISISRMDKLERDLPLLALVPGPTLFYLLTAKFTDPSRIRLEEGSGH
;
A
#
# COMPACT_ATOMS: atom_id res chain seq x y z
N MET A 1 -4.72 -17.51 27.22
CA MET A 1 -5.78 -16.52 26.86
C MET A 1 -6.53 -17.02 25.62
N LEU A 2 -7.10 -18.22 25.69
CA LEU A 2 -7.78 -18.91 24.58
C LEU A 2 -9.17 -19.35 25.04
N TYR A 3 -9.98 -18.40 25.50
CA TYR A 3 -11.40 -18.63 25.71
C TYR A 3 -12.15 -17.75 24.73
N ASN A 4 -12.83 -18.36 23.78
CA ASN A 4 -13.70 -17.68 22.82
C ASN A 4 -15.08 -17.53 23.48
N PRO A 5 -15.48 -16.34 23.97
CA PRO A 5 -16.82 -16.18 24.48
C PRO A 5 -17.80 -16.28 23.31
N SER A 6 -18.74 -17.22 23.38
CA SER A 6 -19.86 -17.35 22.45
C SER A 6 -21.00 -16.43 22.92
N PRO A 7 -21.19 -15.23 22.31
CA PRO A 7 -22.32 -14.38 22.66
C PRO A 7 -23.55 -14.98 21.98
N ASP A 8 -24.60 -15.21 22.76
CA ASP A 8 -25.92 -15.76 22.40
C ASP A 8 -26.16 -16.01 20.89
N TYR A 9 -26.33 -17.30 20.55
CA TYR A 9 -26.61 -17.91 19.24
C TYR A 9 -27.85 -17.36 18.48
N VAL A 10 -28.44 -16.26 18.94
CA VAL A 10 -29.57 -15.57 18.31
C VAL A 10 -29.12 -14.70 17.14
N ASN A 11 -27.90 -14.14 17.21
CA ASN A 11 -27.31 -13.38 16.10
C ASN A 11 -25.99 -14.01 15.72
N THR A 12 -25.83 -14.41 14.45
CA THR A 12 -24.53 -14.79 13.91
C THR A 12 -23.63 -13.56 13.91
N VAL A 13 -22.79 -13.43 14.93
CA VAL A 13 -21.72 -12.43 14.94
C VAL A 13 -20.73 -12.91 13.89
N HIS A 14 -20.89 -12.44 12.65
CA HIS A 14 -19.92 -12.69 11.59
C HIS A 14 -18.63 -12.02 12.04
N CYS A 15 -17.70 -12.83 12.54
CA CYS A 15 -16.38 -12.41 12.96
C CYS A 15 -15.53 -11.99 11.76
N THR A 16 -15.92 -10.91 11.08
CA THR A 16 -15.01 -10.14 10.24
C THR A 16 -13.90 -9.47 11.07
N GLN A 17 -13.90 -9.65 12.39
CA GLN A 17 -12.87 -9.22 13.34
C GLN A 17 -11.91 -10.35 13.76
N GLU A 18 -12.17 -11.63 13.44
CA GLU A 18 -11.25 -12.73 13.82
C GLU A 18 -10.01 -12.82 12.92
N ALA A 19 -10.10 -12.38 11.65
CA ALA A 19 -8.93 -12.28 10.76
C ALA A 19 -7.99 -11.11 11.10
N VAL A 20 -8.44 -10.17 11.95
CA VAL A 20 -7.64 -9.01 12.40
C VAL A 20 -6.60 -9.45 13.44
N TYR A 21 -6.92 -10.45 14.28
CA TYR A 21 -6.04 -10.95 15.33
C TYR A 21 -4.74 -11.61 14.83
N PRO A 22 -4.71 -12.47 13.80
CA PRO A 22 -3.46 -13.03 13.29
C PRO A 22 -2.60 -12.00 12.55
N LEU A 23 -3.19 -11.01 11.88
CA LEU A 23 -2.43 -10.03 11.08
C LEU A 23 -1.85 -8.89 11.92
N TYR A 24 -2.54 -8.48 12.98
CA TYR A 24 -2.00 -7.49 13.92
C TYR A 24 -0.82 -8.06 14.72
N THR A 25 -0.93 -9.32 15.17
CA THR A 25 0.11 -9.99 15.97
C THR A 25 1.35 -10.34 15.15
N ILE A 26 1.22 -10.61 13.84
CA ILE A 26 2.38 -10.91 12.97
C ILE A 26 3.38 -9.75 12.91
N VAL A 27 2.89 -8.51 12.95
CA VAL A 27 3.75 -7.31 12.89
C VAL A 27 4.59 -7.20 14.16
N PHE A 28 4.01 -7.48 15.33
CA PHE A 28 4.76 -7.52 16.60
C PHE A 28 5.76 -8.67 16.66
N ILE A 29 5.38 -9.86 16.16
CA ILE A 29 6.29 -11.01 16.06
C ILE A 29 7.47 -10.66 15.16
N TYR A 30 7.22 -9.99 14.04
CA TYR A 30 8.26 -9.52 13.13
C TYR A 30 9.20 -8.52 13.81
N TYR A 31 8.68 -7.51 14.51
CA TYR A 31 9.52 -6.56 15.25
C TYR A 31 10.35 -7.21 16.35
N ALA A 32 9.76 -8.16 17.09
CA ALA A 32 10.48 -8.94 18.09
C ALA A 32 11.60 -9.77 17.46
N PHE A 33 11.33 -10.42 16.33
CA PHE A 33 12.33 -11.19 15.59
C PHE A 33 13.47 -10.28 15.08
N CYS A 34 13.16 -9.12 14.51
CA CYS A 34 14.15 -8.14 14.08
C CYS A 34 15.03 -7.65 15.23
N LEU A 35 14.43 -7.37 16.40
CA LEU A 35 15.16 -7.00 17.61
C LEU A 35 16.12 -8.10 18.07
N VAL A 36 15.65 -9.35 18.12
CA VAL A 36 16.46 -10.50 18.52
C VAL A 36 17.62 -10.71 17.54
N LEU A 37 17.38 -10.66 16.23
CA LEU A 37 18.44 -10.77 15.23
C LEU A 37 19.46 -9.63 15.34
N MET A 38 19.03 -8.38 15.57
CA MET A 38 19.95 -7.26 15.77
C MET A 38 20.76 -7.37 17.07
N MET A 39 20.19 -7.92 18.13
CA MET A 39 20.88 -8.15 19.40
C MET A 39 21.82 -9.35 19.36
N LEU A 40 21.57 -10.36 18.52
CA LEU A 40 22.40 -11.58 18.43
C LEU A 40 23.38 -11.56 17.26
N LEU A 41 22.91 -11.41 16.01
CA LEU A 41 23.80 -11.50 14.84
C LEU A 41 24.77 -10.32 14.76
N ARG A 42 24.29 -9.10 15.02
CA ARG A 42 25.08 -7.88 14.82
C ARG A 42 26.32 -7.82 15.72
N PRO A 43 26.26 -8.08 17.04
CA PRO A 43 27.46 -8.13 17.87
C PRO A 43 28.36 -9.32 17.54
N LEU A 44 27.81 -10.48 17.12
CA LEU A 44 28.62 -11.63 16.70
C LEU A 44 29.39 -11.35 15.39
N LEU A 45 28.74 -10.73 14.41
CA LEU A 45 29.36 -10.29 13.15
C LEU A 45 30.40 -9.20 13.40
N ILE A 46 30.10 -8.24 14.27
CA ILE A 46 31.03 -7.19 14.69
C ILE A 46 32.26 -7.77 15.39
N LYS A 47 32.09 -8.76 16.27
CA LYS A 47 33.21 -9.42 16.95
C LYS A 47 34.09 -10.17 15.95
N LYS A 48 33.49 -10.80 14.94
CA LYS A 48 34.21 -11.60 13.93
C LYS A 48 34.86 -10.77 12.82
N ILE A 49 34.23 -9.68 12.37
CA ILE A 49 34.66 -8.85 11.22
C ILE A 49 35.42 -7.60 11.68
N ALA A 50 34.96 -6.93 12.75
CA ALA A 50 35.46 -5.63 13.13
C ALA A 50 36.60 -5.65 14.18
N CYS A 51 37.08 -6.84 14.56
CA CYS A 51 38.42 -6.99 15.14
C CYS A 51 39.52 -6.53 14.14
N GLY A 52 39.23 -6.52 12.83
CA GLY A 52 40.15 -6.08 11.79
C GLY A 52 40.10 -4.58 11.40
N LEU A 53 39.11 -3.79 11.86
CA LEU A 53 38.86 -2.42 11.33
C LEU A 53 38.85 -1.28 12.37
N GLY A 54 39.10 -1.53 13.66
CA GLY A 54 39.43 -0.49 14.66
C GLY A 54 38.40 0.64 14.91
N LYS A 55 37.20 0.62 14.32
CA LYS A 55 36.23 1.72 14.40
C LYS A 55 35.38 1.65 15.67
N SER A 56 35.31 2.76 16.42
CA SER A 56 34.63 2.88 17.74
C SER A 56 33.13 3.17 17.68
N ASP A 57 32.58 3.56 16.53
CA ASP A 57 31.16 3.93 16.37
C ASP A 57 30.16 2.75 16.27
N ARG A 58 30.59 1.53 16.62
CA ARG A 58 29.85 0.29 16.34
C ARG A 58 28.50 0.16 17.04
N PHE A 59 28.41 0.66 18.27
CA PHE A 59 27.23 0.45 19.11
C PHE A 59 26.11 1.46 18.87
N LYS A 60 26.39 2.62 18.24
CA LYS A 60 25.38 3.66 17.95
C LYS A 60 24.19 3.10 17.17
N SER A 61 24.47 2.23 16.21
CA SER A 61 23.45 1.60 15.37
C SER A 61 22.60 0.55 16.12
N ILE A 62 23.17 -0.09 17.14
CA ILE A 62 22.44 -1.03 18.02
C ILE A 62 21.52 -0.25 18.97
N TYR A 63 22.02 0.83 19.56
CA TYR A 63 21.21 1.72 20.41
C TYR A 63 20.07 2.38 19.61
N ALA A 64 20.33 2.86 18.40
CA ALA A 64 19.29 3.43 17.55
C ALA A 64 18.15 2.43 17.27
N ALA A 65 18.47 1.18 16.96
CA ALA A 65 17.47 0.13 16.76
C ALA A 65 16.71 -0.19 18.05
N LEU A 66 17.41 -0.25 19.19
CA LEU A 66 16.81 -0.54 20.49
C LEU A 66 15.80 0.52 20.93
N TYR A 67 15.97 1.78 20.53
CA TYR A 67 14.97 2.83 20.74
C TYR A 67 13.88 2.82 19.66
N PHE A 68 14.23 2.56 18.41
CA PHE A 68 13.30 2.68 17.28
C PHE A 68 12.22 1.58 17.28
N PHE A 69 12.59 0.32 17.51
CA PHE A 69 11.63 -0.78 17.47
C PHE A 69 10.53 -0.67 18.56
N PRO A 70 10.83 -0.35 19.83
CA PRO A 70 9.79 -0.11 20.83
C PRO A 70 8.87 1.05 20.47
N ILE A 71 9.42 2.17 19.96
CA ILE A 71 8.60 3.31 19.52
C ILE A 71 7.65 2.88 18.40
N LEU A 72 8.14 2.14 17.41
CA LEU A 72 7.30 1.56 16.36
C LEU A 72 6.24 0.61 16.91
N THR A 73 6.56 -0.22 17.91
CA THR A 73 5.57 -1.10 18.53
C THR A 73 4.48 -0.31 19.25
N VAL A 74 4.81 0.79 19.94
CA VAL A 74 3.82 1.63 20.59
C VAL A 74 2.93 2.34 19.56
N ILE A 75 3.53 2.89 18.50
CA ILE A 75 2.78 3.52 17.40
C ILE A 75 1.84 2.49 16.74
N GLN A 76 2.34 1.29 16.44
CA GLN A 76 1.53 0.21 15.89
C GLN A 76 0.45 -0.26 16.87
N ALA A 77 0.74 -0.24 18.17
CA ALA A 77 -0.21 -0.67 19.19
C ALA A 77 -1.38 0.30 19.36
N VAL A 78 -1.11 1.61 19.29
CA VAL A 78 -2.11 2.66 19.43
C VAL A 78 -2.81 2.95 18.10
N GLY A 79 -2.06 3.01 17.01
CA GLY A 79 -2.54 3.43 15.68
C GLY A 79 -2.87 2.28 14.73
N GLY A 80 -2.46 1.05 15.02
CA GLY A 80 -2.64 -0.09 14.12
C GLY A 80 -4.12 -0.37 13.84
N GLY A 81 -4.99 -0.30 14.86
CA GLY A 81 -6.43 -0.47 14.68
C GLY A 81 -7.04 0.52 13.69
N LEU A 82 -6.63 1.79 13.75
CA LEU A 82 -7.06 2.82 12.80
C LEU A 82 -6.52 2.53 11.39
N LEU A 83 -5.28 2.04 11.28
CA LEU A 83 -4.66 1.66 10.01
C LEU A 83 -5.43 0.50 9.36
N TYR A 84 -5.79 -0.55 10.10
CA TYR A 84 -6.57 -1.66 9.55
C TYR A 84 -8.00 -1.25 9.16
N TYR A 85 -8.61 -0.34 9.92
CA TYR A 85 -9.91 0.21 9.58
C TYR A 85 -9.86 1.08 8.31
N ALA A 86 -8.83 1.92 8.18
CA ALA A 86 -8.65 2.82 7.05
C ALA A 86 -8.01 2.16 5.81
N PHE A 87 -7.40 0.98 5.97
CA PHE A 87 -6.66 0.24 4.94
C PHE A 87 -7.36 0.19 3.57
N PRO A 88 -8.63 -0.25 3.46
CA PRO A 88 -9.28 -0.34 2.16
C PRO A 88 -9.41 1.03 1.47
N TYR A 89 -9.67 2.09 2.24
CA TYR A 89 -9.73 3.46 1.74
C TYR A 89 -8.35 4.01 1.35
N ILE A 90 -7.31 3.71 2.13
CA ILE A 90 -5.94 4.10 1.85
C ILE A 90 -5.48 3.50 0.52
N ILE A 91 -5.69 2.20 0.31
CA ILE A 91 -5.32 1.51 -0.93
C ILE A 91 -6.10 2.09 -2.12
N LEU A 92 -7.41 2.33 -1.95
CA LEU A 92 -8.23 2.90 -3.02
C LEU A 92 -7.73 4.29 -3.42
N VAL A 93 -7.53 5.20 -2.47
CA VAL A 93 -7.06 6.57 -2.74
C VAL A 93 -5.64 6.58 -3.30
N LEU A 94 -4.71 5.83 -2.72
CA LEU A 94 -3.35 5.74 -3.22
C LEU A 94 -3.30 5.18 -4.64
N SER A 95 -4.09 4.13 -4.93
CA SER A 95 -4.14 3.54 -6.28
C SER A 95 -4.62 4.53 -7.34
N LEU A 96 -5.56 5.43 -6.99
CA LEU A 96 -6.03 6.50 -7.87
C LEU A 96 -4.93 7.56 -8.09
N ILE A 97 -4.27 7.98 -7.02
CA ILE A 97 -3.20 8.98 -7.10
C ILE A 97 -2.02 8.45 -7.92
N THR A 98 -1.55 7.24 -7.64
CA THR A 98 -0.42 6.66 -8.37
C THR A 98 -0.74 6.43 -9.83
N LEU A 99 -1.98 6.03 -10.15
CA LEU A 99 -2.46 5.91 -11.52
C LEU A 99 -2.49 7.27 -12.24
N ALA A 100 -3.00 8.31 -11.60
CA ALA A 100 -3.03 9.66 -12.17
C ALA A 100 -1.62 10.19 -12.43
N VAL A 101 -0.71 10.05 -11.45
CA VAL A 101 0.71 10.43 -11.58
C VAL A 101 1.40 9.63 -12.68
N TYR A 102 1.12 8.32 -12.78
CA TYR A 102 1.70 7.48 -13.82
C TYR A 102 1.25 7.92 -15.22
N MET A 103 -0.04 8.21 -15.40
CA MET A 103 -0.61 8.65 -16.67
C MET A 103 -0.09 10.04 -17.08
N SER A 104 0.05 10.96 -16.13
CA SER A 104 0.58 12.31 -16.38
C SER A 104 2.08 12.29 -16.69
N ALA A 105 2.87 11.55 -15.90
CA ALA A 105 4.33 11.50 -16.07
C ALA A 105 4.75 10.69 -17.31
N SER A 106 3.91 9.76 -17.77
CA SER A 106 4.17 8.96 -18.97
C SER A 106 3.67 9.59 -20.27
N GLU A 107 3.04 10.78 -20.20
CA GLU A 107 2.45 11.53 -21.31
C GLU A 107 1.58 10.64 -22.22
N ILE A 108 0.68 9.88 -21.62
CA ILE A 108 -0.15 8.93 -22.36
C ILE A 108 -1.38 9.65 -22.92
N GLU A 109 -1.30 10.08 -24.18
CA GLU A 109 -2.38 10.83 -24.82
C GLU A 109 -3.44 9.95 -25.50
N THR A 110 -3.02 8.78 -26.03
CA THR A 110 -3.90 7.94 -26.88
C THR A 110 -3.77 6.45 -26.53
N PHE A 111 -4.87 5.69 -26.69
CA PHE A 111 -4.89 4.22 -26.55
C PHE A 111 -3.87 3.49 -27.44
N LYS A 112 -3.52 4.08 -28.60
CA LYS A 112 -2.50 3.51 -29.51
C LYS A 112 -1.12 3.49 -28.84
N ASP A 113 -0.77 4.53 -28.10
CA ASP A 113 0.52 4.64 -27.41
C ASP A 113 0.69 3.62 -26.28
N LEU A 114 -0.43 3.27 -25.64
CA LEU A 114 -0.51 2.18 -24.67
C LEU A 114 -0.26 0.81 -25.30
N LEU A 115 -0.85 0.55 -26.46
CA LEU A 115 -0.75 -0.73 -27.18
C LEU A 115 0.61 -0.93 -27.85
N VAL A 116 1.22 0.15 -28.36
CA VAL A 116 2.55 0.12 -29.00
C VAL A 116 3.65 -0.21 -27.99
N ARG A 117 3.55 0.30 -26.76
CA ARG A 117 4.56 0.06 -25.71
C ARG A 117 4.06 -0.95 -24.68
N LYS A 118 4.36 -2.24 -24.92
CA LYS A 118 4.02 -3.36 -24.00
C LYS A 118 4.37 -3.10 -22.53
N LYS A 119 5.49 -2.41 -22.24
CA LYS A 119 5.91 -2.05 -20.87
C LYS A 119 4.87 -1.14 -20.17
N ARG A 120 4.26 -0.19 -20.89
CA ARG A 120 3.26 0.72 -20.33
C ARG A 120 1.96 -0.02 -19.99
N LEU A 121 1.57 -0.96 -20.84
CA LEU A 121 0.41 -1.82 -20.60
C LEU A 121 0.58 -2.69 -19.35
N VAL A 122 1.77 -3.28 -19.13
CA VAL A 122 2.06 -4.07 -17.91
C VAL A 122 1.92 -3.22 -16.65
N VAL A 123 2.46 -1.99 -16.65
CA VAL A 123 2.35 -1.08 -15.49
C VAL A 123 0.91 -0.59 -15.30
N LEU A 124 0.15 -0.38 -16.38
CA LEU A 124 -1.26 -0.03 -16.27
C LEU A 124 -2.07 -1.17 -15.65
N PHE A 125 -1.83 -2.39 -16.12
CA PHE A 125 -2.48 -3.58 -15.62
C PHE A 125 -2.16 -3.82 -14.13
N SER A 126 -0.92 -3.57 -13.69
CA SER A 126 -0.60 -3.66 -12.27
C SER A 126 -1.36 -2.62 -11.43
N HIS A 127 -1.53 -1.40 -11.93
CA HIS A 127 -2.36 -0.40 -11.25
C HIS A 127 -3.83 -0.81 -11.18
N TRP A 128 -4.37 -1.40 -12.26
CA TRP A 128 -5.73 -1.94 -12.26
C TRP A 128 -5.92 -3.07 -11.26
N LEU A 129 -4.95 -3.97 -11.12
CA LEU A 129 -5.00 -5.03 -10.10
C LEU A 129 -5.02 -4.45 -8.68
N VAL A 130 -4.18 -3.45 -8.39
CA VAL A 130 -4.16 -2.80 -7.08
C VAL A 130 -5.47 -2.04 -6.82
N HIS A 131 -6.01 -1.36 -7.83
CA HIS A 131 -7.28 -0.65 -7.71
C HIS A 131 -8.47 -1.61 -7.52
N ALA A 132 -8.50 -2.72 -8.27
CA ALA A 132 -9.47 -3.80 -8.11
C ALA A 132 -9.38 -4.42 -6.70
N TYR A 133 -8.16 -4.65 -6.20
CA TYR A 133 -7.95 -5.12 -4.83
C TYR A 133 -8.50 -4.12 -3.80
N GLY A 134 -8.33 -2.81 -4.03
CA GLY A 134 -8.94 -1.76 -3.21
C GLY A 134 -10.47 -1.84 -3.17
N ILE A 135 -11.12 -1.99 -4.34
CA ILE A 135 -12.59 -2.15 -4.43
C ILE A 135 -13.05 -3.44 -3.72
N ILE A 136 -12.38 -4.57 -3.99
CA ILE A 136 -12.70 -5.87 -3.37
C ILE A 136 -12.53 -5.81 -1.84
N SER A 137 -11.54 -5.06 -1.34
CA SER A 137 -11.31 -4.91 0.09
C SER A 137 -12.41 -4.12 0.82
N ILE A 138 -13.19 -3.30 0.10
CA ILE A 138 -14.38 -2.61 0.62
C ILE A 138 -15.62 -3.50 0.52
N SER A 139 -15.76 -4.25 -0.57
CA SER A 139 -16.87 -5.17 -0.80
C SER A 139 -16.87 -6.31 0.21
N ARG A 140 -17.93 -6.42 1.01
CA ARG A 140 -18.09 -7.54 1.94
C ARG A 140 -18.39 -8.80 1.13
N MET A 141 -17.65 -9.89 1.38
CA MET A 141 -17.74 -11.16 0.65
C MET A 141 -19.19 -11.71 0.56
N ASP A 142 -20.05 -11.44 1.54
CA ASP A 142 -21.46 -11.87 1.56
C ASP A 142 -22.34 -11.20 0.49
N LYS A 143 -21.88 -10.10 -0.13
CA LYS A 143 -22.60 -9.35 -1.17
C LYS A 143 -21.83 -9.29 -2.49
N LEU A 144 -20.87 -10.20 -2.71
CA LEU A 144 -20.00 -10.19 -3.88
C LEU A 144 -20.77 -10.16 -5.21
N GLU A 145 -21.95 -10.80 -5.28
CA GLU A 145 -22.80 -10.75 -6.48
C GLU A 145 -23.38 -9.35 -6.78
N ARG A 146 -23.65 -8.54 -5.74
CA ARG A 146 -24.11 -7.15 -5.91
C ARG A 146 -22.97 -6.17 -6.14
N ASP A 147 -21.78 -6.49 -5.65
CA ASP A 147 -20.60 -5.62 -5.75
C ASP A 147 -19.71 -5.93 -6.97
N LEU A 148 -19.93 -7.05 -7.66
CA LEU A 148 -19.31 -7.40 -8.93
C LEU A 148 -19.36 -6.28 -10.00
N PRO A 149 -20.47 -5.54 -10.19
CA PRO A 149 -20.48 -4.39 -11.10
C PRO A 149 -19.53 -3.25 -10.70
N LEU A 150 -19.15 -3.09 -9.42
CA LEU A 150 -18.13 -2.08 -9.04
C LEU A 150 -16.76 -2.45 -9.61
N LEU A 151 -16.49 -3.73 -9.88
CA LEU A 151 -15.25 -4.15 -10.52
C LEU A 151 -15.16 -3.69 -11.99
N ALA A 152 -16.30 -3.45 -12.63
CA ALA A 152 -16.34 -2.83 -13.96
C ALA A 152 -15.87 -1.37 -13.95
N LEU A 153 -15.81 -0.73 -12.77
CA LEU A 153 -15.31 0.64 -12.61
C LEU A 153 -13.78 0.72 -12.53
N VAL A 154 -13.07 -0.41 -12.46
CA VAL A 154 -11.61 -0.47 -12.38
C VAL A 154 -10.90 0.32 -13.50
N PRO A 155 -11.28 0.17 -14.79
CA PRO A 155 -10.71 0.99 -15.87
C PRO A 155 -11.28 2.42 -15.92
N GLY A 156 -12.29 2.75 -15.12
CA GLY A 156 -12.98 4.05 -15.13
C GLY A 156 -12.03 5.26 -15.02
N PRO A 157 -11.09 5.31 -14.06
CA PRO A 157 -10.13 6.41 -13.95
C PRO A 157 -9.23 6.56 -15.18
N THR A 158 -8.83 5.46 -15.81
CA THR A 158 -8.01 5.51 -17.03
C THR A 158 -8.79 6.00 -18.24
N LEU A 159 -10.05 5.57 -18.36
CA LEU A 159 -10.92 6.01 -19.44
C LEU A 159 -11.22 7.50 -19.28
N PHE A 160 -11.52 7.94 -18.05
CA PHE A 160 -11.72 9.35 -17.73
C PHE A 160 -10.49 10.17 -18.13
N TYR A 161 -9.29 9.77 -17.71
CA TYR A 161 -8.05 10.47 -18.09
C TYR A 161 -7.87 10.56 -19.61
N LEU A 162 -8.06 9.46 -20.35
CA LEU A 162 -7.89 9.45 -21.81
C LEU A 162 -8.91 10.34 -22.53
N LEU A 163 -10.13 10.44 -22.00
CA LEU A 163 -11.15 11.34 -22.53
C LEU A 163 -10.82 12.82 -22.24
N THR A 164 -10.25 13.12 -21.08
CA THR A 164 -9.91 14.50 -20.67
C THR A 164 -8.53 14.96 -21.15
N ALA A 165 -7.59 14.05 -21.42
CA ALA A 165 -6.21 14.37 -21.77
C ALA A 165 -6.12 15.34 -22.96
N LYS A 166 -6.97 15.13 -23.98
CA LYS A 166 -7.07 16.00 -25.16
C LYS A 166 -7.43 17.46 -24.82
N PHE A 167 -8.19 17.68 -23.76
CA PHE A 167 -8.63 19.01 -23.33
C PHE A 167 -7.68 19.63 -22.30
N THR A 168 -6.79 18.85 -21.71
CA THR A 168 -5.92 19.28 -20.59
C THR A 168 -4.48 19.53 -21.04
N ASP A 169 -4.20 19.42 -22.34
CA ASP A 169 -2.86 19.62 -22.90
C ASP A 169 -2.47 21.12 -22.90
N PRO A 170 -1.47 21.52 -22.09
CA PRO A 170 -1.05 22.92 -21.97
C PRO A 170 -0.43 23.46 -23.27
N SER A 171 0.07 22.60 -24.16
CA SER A 171 0.66 23.03 -25.43
C SER A 171 -0.39 23.62 -26.37
N ARG A 172 -1.61 23.08 -26.31
CA ARG A 172 -2.77 23.55 -27.09
C ARG A 172 -3.29 24.89 -26.60
N ILE A 173 -3.34 25.08 -25.28
CA ILE A 173 -3.77 26.34 -24.64
C ILE A 173 -2.84 27.49 -25.07
N ARG A 174 -1.52 27.27 -25.09
CA ARG A 174 -0.55 28.27 -25.55
C ARG A 174 -0.65 28.59 -27.04
N LEU A 175 -1.00 27.61 -27.88
CA LEU A 175 -1.19 27.82 -29.32
C LEU A 175 -2.48 28.60 -29.62
N GLU A 176 -3.54 28.37 -28.86
CA GLU A 176 -4.81 29.09 -29.01
C GLU A 176 -4.69 30.55 -28.52
N GLU A 177 -3.93 30.81 -27.45
CA GLU A 177 -3.60 32.18 -27.02
C GLU A 177 -2.66 32.91 -28.01
N GLY A 178 -1.73 32.19 -28.64
CA GLY A 178 -0.80 32.76 -29.62
C GLY A 178 -1.40 33.03 -31.00
N SER A 179 -2.53 32.40 -31.34
CA SER A 179 -3.23 32.58 -32.63
C SER A 179 -4.26 33.73 -32.62
N GLY A 180 -4.50 34.34 -31.46
CA GLY A 180 -5.46 35.44 -31.28
C GLY A 180 -4.86 36.85 -31.36
N HIS A 181 -3.59 36.98 -31.75
CA HIS A 181 -2.87 38.25 -31.89
C HIS A 181 -2.38 38.49 -33.32
#